data_AF-A0A820CN66-F1
#
_entry.id   AF-A0A820CN66-F1
#
_cell.length_a   1.000
_cell.length_b   1.000
_cell.length_c   1.000
_cell.angle_alpha   90.00
_cell.angle_beta   90.00
_cell.angle_gamma   90.00
#
_symmetry.space_group_name_H-M   'P 1'
#
loop_
_entity.id
_entity.type
_entity.pdbx_description
1 polymer ?
#
loop_
_entity_poly.entity_id
_entity_poly.type
_entity_poly.pdbx_seq_one_letter_code
_entity_poly.pdbx_strand_id
1 'polypeptide(L)' 'TNDIKITCYEHLHCQAILSYLDWREICDGKIDCLDSFDEKNCWKLEVNDCNDNEF' A
#
# COMPACT_ATOMS: atom_id res chain seq x y z
N THR A 1 4.26 14.78 -23.06
CA THR A 1 3.27 13.77 -22.65
C THR A 1 3.44 13.56 -21.17
N ASN A 2 2.57 14.20 -20.38
CA ASN A 2 2.71 14.29 -18.93
C ASN A 2 2.13 13.00 -18.34
N ASP A 3 3.00 12.03 -18.06
CA ASP A 3 2.66 10.74 -17.50
C ASP A 3 2.28 10.96 -16.03
N ILE A 4 0.99 11.17 -15.76
CA ILE A 4 0.48 11.21 -14.40
C ILE A 4 0.62 9.78 -13.88
N LYS A 5 1.70 9.52 -13.12
CA LYS A 5 1.82 8.30 -12.33
C LYS A 5 0.73 8.34 -11.26
N ILE A 6 -0.44 7.81 -11.60
CA ILE A 6 -1.47 7.50 -10.62
C ILE A 6 -0.94 6.28 -9.88
N THR A 7 -0.36 6.52 -8.72
CA THR A 7 0.06 5.50 -7.78
C THR A 7 -1.19 4.96 -7.12
N CYS A 8 -1.56 3.74 -7.44
CA CYS A 8 -2.70 3.07 -6.84
C CYS A 8 -2.38 2.76 -5.38
N TYR A 9 -2.79 3.66 -4.50
CA TYR A 9 -2.68 3.47 -3.06
C TYR A 9 -4.02 2.97 -2.55
N GLU A 10 -4.10 1.66 -2.31
CA GLU A 10 -5.18 1.11 -1.51
C GLU A 10 -5.09 1.71 -0.10
N HIS A 11 -6.21 2.19 0.44
CA HIS A 11 -6.29 2.39 1.89
C HIS A 11 -6.18 1.01 2.52
N LEU A 12 -4.97 0.65 2.96
CA LEU A 12 -4.69 -0.67 3.50
C LEU A 12 -5.57 -0.93 4.72
N HIS A 13 -6.56 -1.80 4.55
CA HIS A 13 -7.44 -2.20 5.63
C HIS A 13 -6.81 -3.35 6.42
N CYS A 14 -5.91 -3.01 7.33
CA CYS A 14 -5.35 -3.94 8.30
C CYS A 14 -5.59 -3.46 9.73
N GLN A 15 -5.44 -4.35 10.70
CA GLN A 15 -5.39 -3.95 12.10
C GLN A 15 -3.98 -3.45 12.42
N ALA A 16 -3.78 -2.16 12.17
CA ALA A 16 -2.55 -1.47 12.45
C ALA A 16 -2.21 -1.53 13.95
N ILE A 17 -0.93 -1.69 14.26
CA ILE A 17 -0.39 -1.61 15.62
C ILE A 17 -0.49 -0.16 16.12
N LEU A 18 -0.33 0.79 15.21
CA LEU A 18 -0.60 2.20 15.40
C LEU A 18 -2.00 2.57 14.91
N SER A 19 -2.49 3.75 15.27
CA SER A 19 -3.88 4.14 14.99
C SER A 19 -4.21 4.28 13.50
N TYR A 20 -3.22 4.63 12.67
CA TYR A 20 -3.34 4.85 11.23
C TYR A 20 -1.99 4.58 10.56
N LEU A 21 -1.99 3.87 9.43
CA LEU A 21 -0.84 3.76 8.54
C LEU A 21 -0.90 4.84 7.45
N ASP A 22 0.23 5.51 7.20
CA ASP A 22 0.49 6.28 5.98
C ASP A 22 0.95 5.33 4.86
N TRP A 23 0.73 5.70 3.60
CA TRP A 23 1.19 4.89 2.46
C TRP A 23 2.71 4.66 2.45
N ARG A 24 3.49 5.54 3.08
CA ARG A 24 4.95 5.40 3.26
C ARG A 24 5.35 4.30 4.24
N GLU A 25 4.41 3.82 5.02
CA GLU A 25 4.57 2.71 5.98
C GLU A 25 4.14 1.38 5.37
N ILE A 26 3.68 1.36 4.12
CA ILE A 26 3.38 0.12 3.39
C ILE A 26 4.62 -0.29 2.62
N CYS A 27 5.06 -1.55 2.79
CA CYS A 27 6.24 -2.11 2.12
C CYS A 27 7.54 -1.34 2.43
N ASP A 28 7.67 -0.87 3.67
CA ASP A 28 8.83 -0.12 4.15
C ASP A 28 9.86 -1.02 4.87
N GLY A 29 9.54 -2.31 5.02
CA GLY A 29 10.36 -3.32 5.69
C GLY A 29 10.12 -3.39 7.20
N LYS A 30 9.16 -2.64 7.75
CA LYS A 30 8.69 -2.74 9.13
C LYS A 30 7.31 -3.40 9.15
N ILE A 31 7.02 -4.08 10.25
CA ILE A 31 5.69 -4.67 10.46
C ILE A 31 4.89 -3.66 11.28
N ASP A 32 4.02 -2.93 10.61
CA ASP A 32 3.10 -1.95 11.17
C ASP A 32 1.67 -2.51 11.30
N CYS A 33 1.30 -3.54 10.52
CA CYS A 33 0.07 -4.33 10.72
C CYS A 33 0.30 -5.56 11.62
N LEU A 34 -0.66 -5.89 12.49
CA LEU A 34 -0.58 -7.08 13.37
C LEU A 34 -0.39 -8.41 12.62
N ASP A 35 -0.88 -8.50 11.40
CA ASP A 35 -0.80 -9.66 10.53
C ASP A 35 0.28 -9.53 9.44
N SER A 36 1.14 -8.51 9.52
CA SER A 36 2.18 -8.17 8.53
C SER A 36 1.63 -7.99 7.11
N PHE A 37 0.38 -7.55 6.98
CA PHE A 37 -0.28 -7.38 5.68
C PHE A 37 0.28 -6.22 4.85
N ASP A 38 0.73 -5.17 5.51
CA ASP A 38 1.49 -4.04 4.96
C ASP A 38 2.77 -4.46 4.21
N GLU A 39 3.37 -5.59 4.60
CA GLU A 39 4.61 -6.10 3.98
C GLU A 39 4.36 -7.26 3.00
N LYS A 40 3.09 -7.55 2.69
CA LYS A 40 2.72 -8.61 1.73
C LYS A 40 2.44 -8.02 0.36
N ASN A 41 2.83 -8.76 -0.67
CA ASN A 41 2.52 -8.45 -2.07
C ASN A 41 3.00 -7.08 -2.57
N CYS A 42 4.10 -6.55 -2.00
CA CYS A 42 4.70 -5.27 -2.39
C CYS A 42 4.95 -5.10 -3.89
N TRP A 43 5.20 -6.20 -4.59
CA TRP A 43 5.36 -6.21 -6.05
C TRP A 43 4.16 -5.62 -6.79
N LYS A 44 2.93 -5.73 -6.26
CA LYS A 44 1.72 -5.15 -6.87
C LYS A 44 1.77 -3.62 -6.94
N LEU A 45 2.40 -2.98 -5.96
CA LEU A 45 2.63 -1.53 -5.96
C LEU A 45 3.65 -1.12 -7.01
N GLU A 46 4.67 -1.96 -7.26
CA GLU A 46 5.70 -1.69 -8.26
C GLU A 46 5.18 -1.85 -9.71
N VAL A 47 4.31 -2.84 -9.95
CA VAL A 47 3.66 -3.00 -11.27
C VAL A 47 2.45 -2.09 -11.48
N ASN A 48 2.01 -1.37 -10.43
CA ASN A 48 0.78 -0.58 -10.44
C ASN A 48 -0.40 -1.40 -10.99
N ASP A 49 -0.50 -2.64 -10.52
CA ASP A 49 -1.59 -3.56 -10.88
C ASP A 49 -2.77 -3.27 -9.97
N CYS A 50 -3.63 -2.35 -10.43
CA CYS A 50 -4.73 -1.80 -9.67
C CYS A 50 -6.04 -2.49 -10.03
N ASN A 51 -6.94 -2.65 -9.06
CA ASN A 51 -8.35 -2.82 -9.39
C ASN A 51 -8.94 -1.51 -9.92
N ASP A 52 -10.06 -1.60 -10.65
CA ASP A 52 -10.77 -0.46 -11.26
C ASP A 52 -11.18 0.66 -10.26
N ASN A 53 -11.03 0.41 -8.96
CA ASN A 53 -11.49 1.22 -7.85
C ASN A 53 -10.36 1.73 -6.94
N GLU A 54 -9.11 1.73 -7.41
CA GLU A 54 -7.89 2.11 -6.65
C GLU A 54 -7.16 3.34 -7.27
N PHE A 55 -7.90 4.39 -7.66
CA PHE A 55 -7.38 5.61 -8.32
C PHE A 55 -7.58 6.89 -7.50
#